data_AF-A0A267H0D5-F1
#
_entry.id   AF-A0A267H0D5-F1
#
_cell.length_a   1.000
_cell.length_b   1.000
_cell.length_c   1.000
_cell.angle_alpha   90.00
_cell.angle_beta   90.00
_cell.angle_gamma   90.00
#
_symmetry.space_group_name_H-M   'P 1'
#
loop_
_entity.id
_entity.type
_entity.pdbx_description
1 polymer ?
#
loop_
_entity_poly.entity_id
_entity_poly.type
_entity_poly.pdbx_seq_one_letter_code
_entity_poly.pdbx_strand_id
1 'polypeptide(L)'
;MGYVMGKSEGYNEKWHGHVTALSVAPEFRRLGLAGKLMAGLEDVSEKKRAYLSICSFASPTTWLSLYKKLGYTVYRRVLEYYSGNSSPMFEQDEDAFDMRKSLSRDPERKSMIPLEKPVRPEDVD
;
A
#
# COMPACT_ATOMS: atom_id res chain seq x y z
N MET A 1 -20.07 -4.62 -3.28
CA MET A 1 -19.75 -3.54 -2.34
C MET A 1 -18.25 -3.55 -2.06
N GLY A 2 -17.67 -2.45 -1.60
CA GLY A 2 -16.25 -2.38 -1.24
C GLY A 2 -15.98 -1.19 -0.34
N TYR A 3 -14.85 -1.22 0.36
CA TYR A 3 -14.43 -0.16 1.27
C TYR A 3 -12.91 0.06 1.19
N VAL A 4 -12.49 1.25 1.60
CA VAL A 4 -11.09 1.60 1.84
C VAL A 4 -10.96 2.26 3.20
N MET A 5 -9.89 1.94 3.90
CA MET A 5 -9.52 2.54 5.18
C MET A 5 -8.04 2.92 5.12
N GLY A 6 -7.72 4.11 5.63
CA GLY A 6 -6.36 4.55 5.77
C GLY A 6 -6.20 5.53 6.93
N LYS A 7 -4.94 5.75 7.31
CA LYS A 7 -4.52 6.68 8.37
C LYS A 7 -3.41 7.58 7.83
N SER A 8 -3.08 8.65 8.54
CA SER A 8 -1.85 9.41 8.30
C SER A 8 -0.85 9.11 9.41
N GLU A 9 0.40 8.85 9.03
CA GLU A 9 1.47 8.47 9.95
C GLU A 9 2.84 9.00 9.51
N GLY A 10 3.82 8.85 10.41
CA GLY A 10 5.17 9.39 10.24
C GLY A 10 5.31 10.86 10.69
N TYR A 11 6.52 11.39 10.52
CA TYR A 11 6.87 12.78 10.87
C TYR A 11 7.76 13.40 9.78
N ASN A 12 7.71 14.72 9.63
CA ASN A 12 8.55 15.49 8.69
C ASN A 12 8.50 14.94 7.25
N GLU A 13 9.62 14.50 6.70
CA GLU A 13 9.71 13.93 5.36
C GLU A 13 9.05 12.56 5.26
N LYS A 14 8.91 11.84 6.38
CA LYS A 14 8.19 10.56 6.46
C LYS A 14 6.66 10.73 6.60
N TRP A 15 6.13 11.95 6.65
CA TRP A 15 4.68 12.18 6.76
C TRP A 15 3.92 11.66 5.53
N HIS A 16 3.05 10.67 5.74
CA HIS A 16 2.35 9.99 4.65
C HIS A 16 0.99 9.43 5.07
N GLY A 17 0.12 9.21 4.10
CA GLY A 17 -1.09 8.41 4.23
C GLY A 17 -0.73 6.94 4.05
N HIS A 18 -1.25 6.07 4.90
CA HIS A 18 -1.09 4.64 4.81
C HIS A 18 -2.44 3.97 4.61
N VAL A 19 -2.56 3.16 3.56
CA VAL A 19 -3.77 2.36 3.32
C VAL A 19 -3.73 1.14 4.22
N THR A 20 -4.61 1.10 5.21
CA THR A 20 -4.72 -0.01 6.17
C THR A 20 -5.47 -1.19 5.57
N ALA A 21 -6.54 -0.92 4.81
CA ALA A 21 -7.33 -1.98 4.19
C ALA A 21 -8.04 -1.46 2.94
N LEU A 22 -8.01 -2.27 1.87
CA LEU A 22 -8.84 -2.10 0.68
C LEU A 22 -9.46 -3.45 0.36
N SER A 23 -10.78 -3.52 0.33
CA SER A 23 -11.47 -4.75 -0.04
C SER A 23 -12.67 -4.47 -0.94
N VAL A 24 -12.84 -5.32 -1.95
CA VAL A 24 -13.96 -5.29 -2.88
C VAL A 24 -14.50 -6.72 -2.99
N ALA A 25 -15.80 -6.85 -2.71
CA ALA A 25 -16.53 -8.11 -2.82
C ALA A 25 -16.38 -8.69 -4.24
N PRO A 26 -16.18 -10.02 -4.40
CA PRO A 26 -15.87 -10.66 -5.69
C PRO A 26 -16.81 -10.28 -6.83
N GLU A 27 -18.11 -10.16 -6.55
CA GLU A 27 -19.17 -9.86 -7.51
C GLU A 27 -19.08 -8.43 -8.07
N PHE A 28 -18.30 -7.56 -7.41
CA PHE A 28 -18.12 -6.15 -7.76
C PHE A 28 -16.70 -5.82 -8.23
N ARG A 29 -15.85 -6.84 -8.41
CA ARG A 29 -14.51 -6.67 -8.97
C ARG A 29 -14.59 -6.37 -10.48
N ARG A 30 -13.51 -5.81 -11.03
CA ARG A 30 -13.39 -5.38 -12.45
C ARG A 30 -14.38 -4.29 -12.91
N LEU A 31 -15.17 -3.72 -12.01
CA LEU A 31 -16.02 -2.54 -12.26
C LEU A 31 -15.30 -1.21 -11.98
N GLY A 32 -13.99 -1.24 -11.74
CA GLY A 32 -13.19 -0.05 -11.38
C GLY A 32 -13.42 0.48 -9.96
N LEU A 33 -14.19 -0.22 -9.12
CA LEU A 33 -14.52 0.24 -7.76
C LEU A 33 -13.28 0.47 -6.89
N ALA A 34 -12.30 -0.43 -6.94
CA ALA A 34 -11.05 -0.29 -6.19
C ALA A 34 -10.29 0.99 -6.59
N GLY A 35 -10.23 1.31 -7.88
CA GLY A 35 -9.61 2.54 -8.36
C GLY A 35 -10.33 3.80 -7.88
N LYS A 36 -11.68 3.78 -7.85
CA LYS A 36 -12.48 4.90 -7.30
C LYS A 36 -12.24 5.11 -5.81
N LEU A 37 -12.21 4.01 -5.04
CA LEU A 37 -11.94 4.07 -3.60
C LEU A 37 -10.54 4.62 -3.32
N MET A 38 -9.53 4.15 -4.04
CA MET A 38 -8.16 4.65 -3.93
C MET A 38 -8.05 6.13 -4.32
N ALA A 39 -8.69 6.56 -5.41
CA ALA A 39 -8.71 7.97 -5.81
C ALA A 39 -9.31 8.89 -4.74
N GLY A 40 -10.35 8.44 -4.02
CA GLY A 40 -10.90 9.17 -2.89
C GLY A 40 -9.90 9.30 -1.74
N LEU A 41 -9.15 8.25 -1.42
CA LEU A 41 -8.12 8.29 -0.39
C LEU A 41 -6.89 9.12 -0.80
N GLU A 42 -6.54 9.11 -2.09
CA GLU A 42 -5.52 9.97 -2.68
C GLU A 42 -5.89 11.46 -2.51
N ASP A 43 -7.13 11.85 -2.84
CA ASP A 43 -7.62 13.22 -2.67
C ASP A 43 -7.60 13.68 -1.19
N VAL A 44 -7.98 12.80 -0.26
CA VAL A 44 -7.89 13.09 1.18
C VAL A 44 -6.43 13.24 1.62
N SER A 45 -5.53 12.39 1.12
CA SER A 45 -4.09 12.43 1.45
C SER A 45 -3.41 13.67 0.88
N GLU A 46 -3.80 14.07 -0.33
CA GLU A 46 -3.39 15.31 -1.01
C GLU A 46 -3.75 16.53 -0.15
N LYS A 47 -4.98 16.61 0.35
CA LYS A 47 -5.43 17.66 1.30
C LYS A 47 -4.64 17.67 2.60
N LYS A 48 -4.12 16.52 3.04
CA LYS A 48 -3.24 16.38 4.22
C LYS A 48 -1.76 16.58 3.89
N ARG A 49 -1.42 16.96 2.65
CA ARG A 49 -0.06 17.15 2.14
C ARG A 49 0.82 15.93 2.45
N ALA A 50 0.32 14.74 2.17
CA ALA A 50 0.95 13.45 2.43
C ALA A 50 1.16 12.71 1.09
N TYR A 51 2.22 11.92 0.95
CA TYR A 51 2.26 10.86 -0.08
C TYR A 51 1.47 9.63 0.39
N LEU A 52 1.23 8.63 -0.46
CA LEU A 52 0.42 7.46 -0.08
C LEU A 52 1.25 6.17 -0.14
N SER A 53 1.22 5.38 0.94
CA SER A 53 1.85 4.06 1.07
C SER A 53 0.81 2.97 1.31
N ILE A 54 1.16 1.74 0.96
CA ILE A 54 0.39 0.54 1.28
C ILE A 54 1.32 -0.67 1.40
N CYS A 55 1.10 -1.51 2.41
CA CYS A 55 1.69 -2.84 2.45
C CYS A 55 0.71 -3.84 1.84
N SER A 56 1.12 -4.50 0.75
CA SER A 56 0.33 -5.52 0.09
C SER A 56 1.07 -6.86 0.11
N PHE A 57 0.35 -7.95 0.25
CA PHE A 57 0.89 -9.31 0.11
C PHE A 57 1.75 -9.45 -1.16
N ALA A 58 2.85 -10.19 -1.05
CA ALA A 58 3.68 -10.54 -2.19
C ALA A 58 2.94 -11.44 -3.20
N SER A 59 1.97 -12.22 -2.74
CA SER A 59 1.09 -13.06 -3.55
C SER A 59 -0.39 -12.83 -3.15
N PRO A 60 -1.37 -12.83 -4.08
CA PRO A 60 -1.31 -13.05 -5.52
C PRO A 60 -1.08 -11.76 -6.35
N THR A 61 -0.60 -11.95 -7.59
CA THR A 61 -0.25 -10.91 -8.58
C THR A 61 -1.37 -9.90 -8.92
N THR A 62 -2.62 -10.19 -8.56
CA THR A 62 -3.77 -9.33 -8.86
C THR A 62 -3.65 -7.97 -8.19
N TRP A 63 -3.30 -7.93 -6.90
CA TRP A 63 -3.16 -6.67 -6.14
C TRP A 63 -2.00 -5.84 -6.65
N LEU A 64 -0.86 -6.48 -6.89
CA LEU A 64 0.32 -5.83 -7.47
C LEU A 64 -0.01 -5.18 -8.83
N SER A 65 -0.79 -5.86 -9.67
CA SER A 65 -1.21 -5.32 -10.97
C SER A 65 -2.14 -4.10 -10.85
N LEU A 66 -3.02 -4.08 -9.84
CA LEU A 66 -3.91 -2.95 -9.55
C LEU A 66 -3.09 -1.73 -9.13
N TYR A 67 -2.22 -1.87 -8.12
CA TYR A 67 -1.46 -0.75 -7.60
C TYR A 67 -0.46 -0.20 -8.63
N LYS A 68 0.20 -1.07 -9.41
CA LYS A 68 1.03 -0.63 -10.55
C LYS A 68 0.24 0.20 -11.56
N LYS A 69 -0.99 -0.20 -11.92
CA LYS A 69 -1.86 0.57 -12.82
C LYS A 69 -2.28 1.92 -12.24
N LEU A 70 -2.39 2.02 -10.92
CA LEU A 70 -2.68 3.28 -10.23
C LEU A 70 -1.44 4.18 -10.06
N GLY A 71 -0.26 3.72 -10.49
CA GLY A 71 0.99 4.49 -10.44
C GLY A 71 1.82 4.27 -9.17
N TYR A 72 1.55 3.21 -8.41
CA TYR A 72 2.38 2.83 -7.27
C TYR A 72 3.62 2.07 -7.72
N THR A 73 4.73 2.32 -7.02
CA THR A 73 6.00 1.61 -7.18
C THR A 73 6.29 0.81 -5.92
N VAL A 74 6.92 -0.37 -6.08
CA VAL A 74 7.44 -1.14 -4.94
C VAL A 74 8.61 -0.35 -4.34
N TYR A 75 8.43 0.13 -3.12
CA TYR A 75 9.46 0.84 -2.37
C TYR A 75 10.41 -0.14 -1.70
N ARG A 76 9.90 -1.19 -1.05
CA ARG A 76 10.72 -2.25 -0.45
C ARG A 76 9.92 -3.55 -0.28
N ARG A 77 10.65 -4.64 -0.04
CA ARG A 77 10.09 -5.90 0.42
C ARG A 77 10.24 -5.99 1.94
N VAL A 78 9.15 -6.28 2.63
CA VAL A 78 9.11 -6.52 4.07
C VAL A 78 8.95 -8.03 4.27
N LEU A 79 9.98 -8.66 4.82
CA LEU A 79 10.01 -10.11 5.03
C LEU A 79 9.07 -10.51 6.15
N GLU A 80 8.40 -11.65 6.01
CA GLU A 80 7.60 -12.27 7.09
C GLU A 80 6.58 -11.29 7.72
N TYR A 81 6.03 -10.38 6.91
CA TYR A 81 5.14 -9.31 7.39
C TYR A 81 3.79 -9.86 7.86
N TYR A 82 3.27 -10.85 7.14
CA TYR A 82 2.06 -11.56 7.53
C TYR A 82 2.45 -12.89 8.14
N SER A 83 2.16 -13.09 9.43
CA SER A 83 2.43 -14.37 10.07
C SER A 83 1.45 -15.44 9.58
N GLY A 84 1.93 -16.64 9.26
CA GLY A 84 1.08 -17.75 8.79
C GLY A 84 -0.07 -18.05 9.77
N ASN A 85 0.19 -17.91 11.07
CA ASN A 85 -0.82 -18.14 12.11
C ASN A 85 -1.90 -17.03 12.19
N SER A 86 -1.78 -15.93 11.45
CA SER A 86 -2.75 -14.82 11.48
C SER A 86 -3.96 -15.02 10.57
N SER A 87 -3.93 -16.03 9.69
CA SER A 87 -5.04 -16.33 8.79
C SER A 87 -5.07 -17.82 8.43
N PRO A 88 -6.23 -18.49 8.46
CA PRO A 88 -6.37 -19.88 8.01
C PRO A 88 -6.09 -20.06 6.50
N MET A 89 -5.81 -18.97 5.78
CA MET A 89 -5.51 -18.96 4.35
C MET A 89 -4.01 -19.11 4.04
N PHE A 90 -3.12 -18.99 5.05
CA PHE A 90 -1.67 -19.07 4.86
C PHE A 90 -1.05 -20.04 5.88
N GLU A 91 -0.38 -21.08 5.40
CA GLU A 91 0.29 -22.06 6.28
C GLU A 91 1.72 -21.62 6.68
N GLN A 92 2.24 -20.57 6.06
CA GLN A 92 3.60 -20.06 6.24
C GLN A 92 3.57 -18.54 6.32
N ASP A 93 4.62 -17.97 6.93
CA ASP A 93 4.81 -16.52 6.94
C ASP A 93 4.96 -15.99 5.51
N GLU A 94 4.31 -14.86 5.23
CA GLU A 94 4.29 -14.26 3.90
C GLU A 94 4.88 -12.85 3.93
N ASP A 95 5.73 -12.58 2.94
CA ASP A 95 6.29 -11.26 2.72
C ASP A 95 5.25 -10.26 2.19
N ALA A 96 5.50 -8.99 2.45
CA ALA A 96 4.75 -7.88 1.88
C ALA A 96 5.64 -7.01 0.98
N PHE A 97 5.00 -6.35 0.00
CA PHE A 97 5.56 -5.20 -0.68
C PHE A 97 4.98 -3.93 -0.07
N ASP A 98 5.86 -3.08 0.47
CA ASP A 98 5.54 -1.68 0.75
C ASP A 98 5.59 -0.94 -0.58
N MET A 99 4.42 -0.50 -1.06
CA MET A 99 4.24 0.21 -2.32
C MET A 99 3.88 1.66 -2.04
N ARG A 100 4.49 2.59 -2.80
CA ARG A 100 4.32 4.02 -2.60
C ARG A 100 3.95 4.75 -3.88
N LYS A 101 3.19 5.82 -3.70
CA LYS A 101 2.84 6.78 -4.75
C LYS A 101 3.03 8.20 -4.21
N SER A 102 3.93 8.93 -4.85
CA SER A 102 4.15 10.35 -4.58
C SER A 102 2.94 11.16 -5.02
N LEU A 103 2.62 12.15 -4.20
CA LEU A 103 1.59 13.16 -4.42
C LEU A 103 2.25 14.54 -4.47
N SER A 104 1.49 15.66 -4.43
CA SER A 104 2.09 17.00 -4.62
C SER A 104 3.18 17.37 -3.60
N ARG A 105 3.16 16.76 -2.41
CA ARG A 105 4.18 16.96 -1.38
C ARG A 105 5.58 16.49 -1.82
N ASP A 106 5.64 15.49 -2.70
CA ASP A 106 6.89 14.85 -3.15
C ASP A 106 7.06 14.98 -4.67
N PRO A 107 7.32 16.21 -5.19
CA PRO A 107 7.44 16.44 -6.63
C PRO A 107 8.66 15.74 -7.25
N GLU A 108 9.72 15.54 -6.46
CA GLU A 108 10.93 14.83 -6.88
C GLU A 108 10.80 13.29 -6.81
N ARG A 109 9.65 12.79 -6.33
CA ARG A 109 9.35 11.36 -6.19
C ARG A 109 10.36 10.58 -5.34
N LYS A 110 10.98 11.24 -4.36
CA LYS A 110 11.97 10.65 -3.46
C LYS A 110 11.40 9.45 -2.69
N SER A 111 10.11 9.51 -2.32
CA SER A 111 9.43 8.44 -1.60
C SER A 111 9.13 7.20 -2.46
N MET A 112 9.26 7.28 -3.79
CA MET A 112 9.03 6.16 -4.71
C MET A 112 10.32 5.46 -5.16
N ILE A 113 11.49 5.94 -4.73
CA ILE A 113 12.78 5.33 -5.08
C ILE A 113 12.91 4.01 -4.30
N PRO A 114 13.03 2.85 -4.97
CA PRO A 114 13.11 1.57 -4.28
C PRO A 114 14.37 1.45 -3.42
N LEU A 115 14.24 0.79 -2.27
CA LEU A 115 15.36 0.35 -1.46
C LEU A 115 15.86 -1.01 -1.96
N GLU A 116 17.18 -1.16 -2.03
CA GLU A 116 17.81 -2.39 -2.51
C GLU A 116 17.68 -3.55 -1.52
N LYS A 117 17.65 -3.25 -0.22
CA LYS A 117 17.66 -4.27 0.83
C LYS A 117 16.25 -4.52 1.37
N PRO A 118 15.83 -5.79 1.48
CA PRO A 118 14.61 -6.13 2.19
C PRO A 118 14.77 -5.82 3.69
N VAL A 119 13.66 -5.61 4.36
CA VAL A 119 13.60 -5.26 5.79
C VAL A 119 12.69 -6.22 6.53
N ARG A 120 12.82 -6.32 7.86
CA ARG A 120 11.82 -7.02 8.70
C ARG A 120 10.78 -6.04 9.24
N PRO A 121 9.62 -6.49 9.75
CA PRO A 121 8.57 -5.61 10.24
C PRO A 121 9.03 -4.69 11.38
N GLU A 122 9.95 -5.18 12.23
CA GLU A 122 10.59 -4.40 13.29
C GLU A 122 11.44 -3.22 12.80
N ASP A 123 11.87 -3.24 11.53
CA ASP A 123 12.66 -2.17 10.90
C ASP A 123 11.78 -1.15 10.15
N VAL A 124 10.44 -1.29 10.24
CA VAL A 124 9.47 -0.44 9.56
C VAL A 124 9.00 0.68 10.51
N ASP A 125 9.68 1.83 10.42
CA ASP A 125 9.26 3.13 11.03
C ASP A 125 8.14 3.85 10.25
#